data_AF-A0A6U0QER5-F1
#
_entry.id   AF-A0A6U0QER5-F1
#
_cell.length_a   1.000
_cell.length_b   1.000
_cell.length_c   1.000
_cell.angle_alpha   90.00
_cell.angle_beta   90.00
_cell.angle_gamma   90.00
#
_symmetry.space_group_name_H-M   'P 1'
#
loop_
_entity.id
_entity.type
_entity.pdbx_description
1 polymer ?
#
loop_
_entity_poly.entity_id
_entity_poly.type
_entity_poly.pdbx_seq_one_letter_code
_entity_poly.pdbx_strand_id
1 'polypeptide(L)'
;MCLMFHAPMSITLFSFLLNPPLKKGGFLADLQGELQCYVTEELNVQKLETCSDPIKFATLRAEPNFALLGKRLGKEIGEVAKAVRKMSQEDLLCFQRSGSVVLHGHTLSSDDISIKHEFRIPDGYAKSDIDAASGEEGAMVILELTVDQKLLDSGAARELINRMQKLRKSVGLQASDNIFIFFEAKAGAEAHSNEALIRMLKTDETYLKAALGCELRHASMMPTHAVKLASDASTLSNGASLMVTLTLPCVFLNERALLLACENSKDLSAAVSAVMISQDFTAMRADTQKHNGTITINVDGRTVTLHEGEEFMFP
;
A
#
# COMPACT_ATOMS: atom_id res chain seq x y z
N MET A 1 16.48 -23.62 5.97
CA MET A 1 16.80 -23.46 4.53
C MET A 1 15.52 -23.05 3.80
N CYS A 2 15.55 -21.86 3.16
CA CYS A 2 14.86 -21.42 1.92
C CYS A 2 13.55 -22.13 1.51
N LEU A 3 12.43 -21.48 1.15
CA LEU A 3 12.19 -20.30 0.31
C LEU A 3 10.75 -19.80 0.59
N MET A 4 10.41 -18.53 0.31
CA MET A 4 9.02 -18.19 -0.04
C MET A 4 8.88 -17.09 -1.11
N PHE A 5 7.87 -17.33 -1.95
CA PHE A 5 7.31 -16.57 -3.06
C PHE A 5 6.18 -15.63 -2.57
N HIS A 6 5.73 -14.71 -3.45
CA HIS A 6 4.69 -13.70 -3.16
C HIS A 6 3.41 -13.85 -4.02
N ALA A 7 2.25 -13.52 -3.41
CA ALA A 7 0.99 -13.10 -4.05
C ALA A 7 0.17 -12.19 -3.09
N PRO A 8 -0.77 -11.35 -3.58
CA PRO A 8 -1.02 -10.02 -3.03
C PRO A 8 -2.26 -9.91 -2.13
N MET A 9 -2.13 -9.21 -1.00
CA MET A 9 -3.04 -8.16 -0.49
C MET A 9 -2.38 -7.54 0.75
N SER A 10 -2.38 -6.20 0.81
CA SER A 10 -1.89 -5.36 1.90
C SER A 10 -1.90 -6.02 3.29
N ILE A 11 -0.71 -6.28 3.82
CA ILE A 11 -0.46 -6.39 5.24
C ILE A 11 0.69 -5.44 5.55
N THR A 12 0.44 -4.43 6.36
CA THR A 12 1.49 -3.60 6.94
C THR A 12 2.22 -4.45 7.98
N LEU A 13 3.27 -5.15 7.56
CA LEU A 13 4.09 -5.93 8.47
C LEU A 13 4.78 -4.98 9.47
N PHE A 14 4.70 -5.31 10.76
CA PHE A 14 5.70 -4.96 11.77
C PHE A 14 6.30 -6.26 12.25
N SER A 15 7.47 -6.65 11.75
CA SER A 15 8.12 -7.91 12.12
C SER A 15 9.00 -7.74 13.34
N PHE A 16 8.51 -8.11 14.52
CA PHE A 16 9.34 -8.21 15.74
C PHE A 16 10.07 -9.55 15.80
N LEU A 17 11.40 -9.53 15.96
CA LEU A 17 12.22 -10.69 16.26
C LEU A 17 12.58 -10.75 17.74
N LEU A 18 12.11 -11.77 18.46
CA LEU A 18 12.57 -12.07 19.82
C LEU A 18 13.97 -12.70 19.80
N ASN A 19 14.83 -12.17 20.66
CA ASN A 19 16.23 -12.59 20.80
C ASN A 19 16.33 -13.98 21.46
N PRO A 20 16.82 -15.01 20.76
CA PRO A 20 17.14 -16.26 21.44
C PRO A 20 18.34 -16.07 22.38
N PRO A 21 18.37 -16.73 23.55
CA PRO A 21 19.61 -16.80 24.30
C PRO A 21 20.56 -17.70 23.49
N LEU A 22 21.80 -17.23 23.27
CA LEU A 22 22.97 -17.96 22.74
C LEU A 22 23.35 -17.71 21.26
N LYS A 23 23.82 -16.49 20.93
CA LYS A 23 25.20 -16.18 20.44
C LYS A 23 25.30 -14.75 19.87
N LYS A 24 26.29 -14.00 20.35
CA LYS A 24 26.86 -12.73 19.85
C LYS A 24 26.05 -11.94 18.80
N GLY A 25 25.21 -11.01 19.26
CA GLY A 25 25.19 -9.58 18.89
C GLY A 25 25.14 -9.10 17.42
N GLY A 26 25.13 -9.96 16.41
CA GLY A 26 25.18 -9.56 14.99
C GLY A 26 23.81 -9.47 14.32
N PHE A 27 22.99 -10.51 14.45
CA PHE A 27 21.76 -10.66 13.64
C PHE A 27 20.75 -9.50 13.78
N LEU A 28 20.44 -9.07 15.00
CA LEU A 28 19.53 -7.93 15.22
C LEU A 28 20.16 -6.61 14.74
N ALA A 29 21.48 -6.46 14.85
CA ALA A 29 22.19 -5.28 14.38
C ALA A 29 22.22 -5.23 12.84
N ASP A 30 22.39 -6.38 12.17
CA ASP A 30 22.35 -6.48 10.71
C ASP A 30 20.95 -6.16 10.16
N LEU A 31 19.89 -6.64 10.85
CA LEU A 31 18.49 -6.33 10.54
C LEU A 31 18.10 -4.88 10.77
N GLN A 32 18.69 -4.23 11.76
CA GLN A 32 18.52 -2.79 12.01
C GLN A 32 19.43 -1.93 11.11
N GLY A 33 20.44 -2.54 10.49
CA GLY A 33 21.40 -1.89 9.63
C GLY A 33 21.09 -2.14 8.15
N GLU A 34 22.03 -2.77 7.46
CA GLU A 34 22.02 -2.90 6.00
C GLU A 34 20.85 -3.73 5.46
N LEU A 35 20.31 -4.67 6.24
CA LEU A 35 19.24 -5.55 5.79
C LEU A 35 17.84 -4.97 5.97
N GLN A 36 17.69 -3.86 6.72
CA GLN A 36 16.38 -3.32 7.04
C GLN A 36 15.60 -2.98 5.78
N CYS A 37 16.18 -2.17 4.89
CA CYS A 37 15.53 -1.72 3.66
C CYS A 37 15.12 -2.91 2.78
N TYR A 38 16.04 -3.85 2.59
CA TYR A 38 15.79 -5.06 1.80
C TYR A 38 14.60 -5.86 2.34
N VAL A 39 14.58 -6.14 3.65
CA VAL A 39 13.47 -6.88 4.28
C VAL A 39 12.17 -6.10 4.17
N THR A 40 12.21 -4.77 4.38
CA THR A 40 10.99 -3.96 4.33
C THR A 40 10.39 -3.89 2.94
N GLU A 41 11.22 -3.83 1.90
CA GLU A 41 10.79 -3.79 0.51
C GLU A 41 10.26 -5.15 0.04
N GLU A 42 11.00 -6.23 0.30
CA GLU A 42 10.63 -7.58 -0.15
C GLU A 42 9.36 -8.11 0.53
N LEU A 43 9.17 -7.79 1.81
CA LEU A 43 7.98 -8.21 2.55
C LEU A 43 6.85 -7.16 2.51
N ASN A 44 7.06 -6.05 1.80
CA ASN A 44 6.12 -4.92 1.69
C ASN A 44 5.59 -4.46 3.05
N VAL A 45 6.51 -4.22 3.98
CA VAL A 45 6.24 -3.84 5.36
C VAL A 45 6.42 -2.35 5.51
N GLN A 46 5.60 -1.67 6.31
CA GLN A 46 5.85 -0.23 6.52
C GLN A 46 7.01 0.01 7.48
N LYS A 47 7.18 -0.86 8.48
CA LYS A 47 8.19 -0.64 9.52
C LYS A 47 8.66 -1.96 10.10
N LEU A 48 9.95 -2.04 10.36
CA LEU A 48 10.58 -3.16 11.05
C LEU A 48 11.06 -2.68 12.42
N GLU A 49 10.68 -3.38 13.49
CA GLU A 49 11.13 -3.11 14.84
C GLU A 49 11.62 -4.40 15.49
N THR A 50 12.66 -4.32 16.33
CA THR A 50 13.16 -5.48 17.07
C THR A 50 12.82 -5.33 18.55
N CYS A 51 12.48 -6.43 19.23
CA CYS A 51 12.15 -6.40 20.65
C CYS A 51 13.10 -7.32 21.42
N SER A 52 13.81 -6.74 22.37
CA SER A 52 14.71 -7.47 23.25
C SER A 52 14.01 -8.03 24.50
N ASP A 53 12.75 -7.67 24.73
CA ASP A 53 11.97 -8.13 25.89
C ASP A 53 11.25 -9.46 25.54
N PRO A 54 11.70 -10.60 26.09
CA PRO A 54 11.16 -11.91 25.75
C PRO A 54 9.72 -12.14 26.22
N ILE A 55 9.20 -11.31 27.14
CA ILE A 55 7.91 -11.55 27.80
C ILE A 55 6.80 -10.67 27.21
N LYS A 56 7.15 -9.63 26.45
CA LYS A 56 6.18 -8.69 25.87
C LYS A 56 5.18 -9.38 24.95
N PHE A 57 5.63 -10.38 24.20
CA PHE A 57 4.84 -11.08 23.19
C PHE A 57 4.85 -12.61 23.35
N ALA A 58 5.53 -13.12 24.37
CA ALA A 58 5.61 -14.55 24.61
C ALA A 58 5.52 -14.87 26.10
N THR A 59 5.01 -16.05 26.38
CA THR A 59 5.12 -16.68 27.69
C THR A 59 6.20 -17.75 27.62
N LEU A 60 7.09 -17.78 28.60
CA LEU A 60 8.13 -18.80 28.69
C LEU A 60 7.52 -20.10 29.24
N ARG A 61 7.94 -21.22 28.66
CA ARG A 61 7.59 -22.55 29.15
C ARG A 61 8.82 -23.43 29.18
N ALA A 62 9.10 -24.04 30.32
CA ALA A 62 10.17 -25.01 30.43
C ALA A 62 9.71 -26.43 30.07
N GLU A 63 10.50 -27.10 29.25
CA GLU A 63 10.37 -28.51 28.93
C GLU A 63 11.60 -29.28 29.42
N PRO A 64 11.40 -30.29 30.30
CA PRO A 64 12.50 -31.12 30.77
C PRO A 64 12.99 -32.06 29.67
N ASN A 65 14.31 -32.20 29.54
CA ASN A 65 14.93 -33.17 28.66
C ASN A 65 14.86 -34.57 29.29
N PHE A 66 13.79 -35.31 28.98
CA PHE A 66 13.55 -36.63 29.55
C PHE A 66 14.67 -37.64 29.25
N ALA A 67 15.38 -37.52 28.14
CA ALA A 67 16.44 -38.44 27.76
C ALA A 67 17.69 -38.30 28.64
N LEU A 68 18.10 -37.06 28.92
CA LEU A 68 19.24 -36.79 29.81
C LEU A 68 18.86 -36.98 31.28
N LEU A 69 17.72 -36.42 31.67
CA LEU A 69 17.25 -36.48 33.06
C LEU A 69 16.89 -37.89 33.49
N GLY A 70 16.37 -38.74 32.59
CA GLY A 70 16.07 -40.14 32.91
C GLY A 70 17.31 -40.97 33.21
N LYS A 71 18.41 -40.74 32.49
CA LYS A 71 19.69 -41.40 32.76
C LYS A 71 20.29 -40.97 34.10
N ARG A 72 20.11 -39.70 34.49
CA ARG A 72 20.72 -39.13 35.69
C ARG A 72 19.89 -39.33 36.97
N LEU A 73 18.57 -39.18 36.89
CA LEU A 73 17.66 -39.10 38.05
C LEU A 73 16.83 -40.37 38.27
N GLY A 74 16.74 -41.27 37.29
CA GLY A 74 16.03 -42.54 37.41
C GLY A 74 14.57 -42.35 37.88
N LYS A 75 14.26 -42.84 39.08
CA LYS A 75 12.89 -42.81 39.66
C LYS A 75 12.40 -41.40 40.02
N GLU A 76 13.30 -40.46 40.26
CA GLU A 76 12.97 -39.10 40.72
C GLU A 76 12.62 -38.14 39.56
N ILE A 77 12.82 -38.56 38.31
CA ILE A 77 12.55 -37.75 37.12
C ILE A 77 11.11 -37.21 37.08
N GLY A 78 10.13 -37.98 37.56
CA GLY A 78 8.73 -37.59 37.52
C GLY A 78 8.44 -36.34 38.35
N GLU A 79 9.02 -36.26 39.54
CA GLU A 79 8.84 -35.11 40.44
C GLU A 79 9.62 -33.89 39.94
N VAL A 80 10.86 -34.08 39.48
CA VAL A 80 11.67 -33.00 38.90
C VAL A 80 11.01 -32.44 37.63
N ALA A 81 10.52 -33.29 36.73
CA ALA A 81 9.84 -32.86 35.51
C ALA A 81 8.55 -32.07 35.78
N LYS A 82 7.80 -32.44 36.84
CA LYS A 82 6.62 -31.67 37.28
C LYS A 82 7.03 -30.29 37.81
N ALA A 83 8.11 -30.22 38.59
CA ALA A 83 8.62 -28.95 39.12
C ALA A 83 9.10 -28.02 37.99
N VAL A 84 9.86 -28.56 37.02
CA VAL A 84 10.31 -27.81 35.83
C VAL A 84 9.12 -27.19 35.09
N ARG A 85 8.05 -27.95 34.86
CA ARG A 85 6.84 -27.46 34.18
C ARG A 85 6.02 -26.45 34.98
N LYS A 86 6.24 -26.35 36.30
CA LYS A 86 5.53 -25.44 37.22
C LYS A 86 6.33 -24.18 37.57
N MET A 87 7.52 -23.99 37.01
CA MET A 87 8.33 -22.78 37.22
C MET A 87 7.54 -21.53 36.81
N SER A 88 7.64 -20.48 37.61
CA SER A 88 7.05 -19.18 37.30
C SER A 88 7.81 -18.48 36.16
N GLN A 89 7.22 -17.43 35.57
CA GLN A 89 7.93 -16.64 34.55
C GLN A 89 9.21 -16.03 35.13
N GLU A 90 9.16 -15.58 36.38
CA GLU A 90 10.28 -15.02 37.13
C GLU A 90 11.40 -16.05 37.30
N ASP A 91 11.05 -17.30 37.65
CA ASP A 91 12.02 -18.40 37.79
C ASP A 91 12.67 -18.75 36.44
N LEU A 92 11.89 -18.77 35.36
CA LEU A 92 12.37 -19.06 34.01
C LEU A 92 13.33 -17.99 33.50
N LEU A 93 13.02 -16.72 33.72
CA LEU A 93 13.91 -15.60 33.41
C LEU A 93 15.19 -15.63 34.25
N CYS A 94 15.07 -16.01 35.52
CA CYS A 94 16.23 -16.19 36.38
C CYS A 94 17.11 -17.32 35.86
N PHE A 95 16.53 -18.47 35.50
CA PHE A 95 17.23 -19.61 34.92
C PHE A 95 17.93 -19.27 33.59
N GLN A 96 17.32 -18.47 32.71
CA GLN A 96 17.99 -18.00 31.48
C GLN A 96 19.24 -17.16 31.78
N ARG A 97 19.22 -16.36 32.85
CA ARG A 97 20.36 -15.50 33.24
C ARG A 97 21.42 -16.26 34.00
N SER A 98 21.03 -17.15 34.92
CA SER A 98 21.95 -17.90 35.78
C SER A 98 22.53 -19.14 35.11
N GLY A 99 21.85 -19.69 34.11
CA GLY A 99 22.21 -20.94 33.43
C GLY A 99 21.96 -22.21 34.25
N SER A 100 21.48 -22.08 35.49
CA SER A 100 21.17 -23.22 36.36
C SER A 100 20.09 -22.92 37.40
N VAL A 101 19.38 -23.96 37.82
CA VAL A 101 18.35 -23.89 38.87
C VAL A 101 18.38 -25.16 39.72
N VAL A 102 18.11 -25.03 41.02
CA VAL A 102 18.00 -26.18 41.92
C VAL A 102 16.53 -26.52 42.13
N LEU A 103 16.11 -27.71 41.71
CA LEU A 103 14.74 -28.22 41.89
C LEU A 103 14.80 -29.59 42.58
N HIS A 104 14.03 -29.77 43.66
CA HIS A 104 14.00 -31.00 44.45
C HIS A 104 15.39 -31.53 44.84
N GLY A 105 16.34 -30.63 45.16
CA GLY A 105 17.70 -31.00 45.56
C GLY A 105 18.65 -31.33 44.40
N HIS A 106 18.18 -31.27 43.15
CA HIS A 106 19.00 -31.51 41.96
C HIS A 106 19.33 -30.19 41.25
N THR A 107 20.60 -30.02 40.86
CA THR A 107 21.01 -28.87 40.04
C THR A 107 20.79 -29.19 38.57
N LEU A 108 19.95 -28.39 37.92
CA LEU A 108 19.60 -28.50 36.51
C LEU A 108 20.28 -27.39 35.72
N SER A 109 20.84 -27.76 34.57
CA SER A 109 21.54 -26.86 33.64
C SER A 109 20.73 -26.61 32.36
N SER A 110 21.25 -25.77 31.46
CA SER A 110 20.64 -25.52 30.14
C SER A 110 20.47 -26.77 29.27
N ASP A 111 21.27 -27.83 29.48
CA ASP A 111 21.14 -29.09 28.72
C ASP A 111 19.95 -29.93 29.22
N ASP A 112 19.57 -29.71 30.48
CA ASP A 112 18.51 -30.45 31.18
C ASP A 112 17.11 -29.86 30.93
N ILE A 113 17.03 -28.55 30.67
CA ILE A 113 15.77 -27.82 30.51
C ILE A 113 15.83 -27.00 29.22
N SER A 114 14.92 -27.29 28.29
CA SER A 114 14.68 -26.45 27.12
C SER A 114 13.62 -25.41 27.44
N ILE A 115 13.91 -24.13 27.23
CA ILE A 115 12.89 -23.08 27.30
C ILE A 115 12.27 -22.90 25.92
N LYS A 116 10.94 -22.92 25.87
CA LYS A 116 10.14 -22.57 24.71
C LYS A 116 9.46 -21.23 24.93
N HIS A 117 9.39 -20.44 23.86
CA HIS A 117 8.60 -19.21 23.80
C HIS A 117 7.27 -19.56 23.14
N GLU A 118 6.18 -19.47 23.90
CA GLU A 118 4.83 -19.62 23.37
C GLU A 118 4.27 -18.22 23.10
N PHE A 119 3.80 -17.97 21.88
CA PHE A 119 3.25 -16.67 21.51
C PHE A 119 2.05 -16.32 22.40
N ARG A 120 2.04 -15.08 22.88
CA ARG A 120 0.96 -14.48 23.63
C ARG A 120 0.57 -13.16 22.99
N ILE A 121 -0.73 -12.96 22.82
CA ILE A 121 -1.31 -11.70 22.38
C ILE A 121 -1.05 -10.64 23.48
N PRO A 122 -0.39 -9.52 23.16
CA PRO A 122 -0.17 -8.43 24.12
C PRO A 122 -1.48 -7.74 24.48
N ASP A 123 -1.46 -7.03 25.60
CA ASP A 123 -2.58 -6.20 26.00
C ASP A 123 -2.83 -5.09 24.96
N GLY A 124 -4.10 -4.87 24.60
CA GLY A 124 -4.50 -3.87 23.61
C GLY A 124 -4.64 -4.38 22.16
N TYR A 125 -4.27 -5.64 21.88
CA TYR A 125 -4.43 -6.26 20.56
C TYR A 125 -5.54 -7.30 20.57
N ALA A 126 -6.35 -7.35 19.51
CA ALA A 126 -7.22 -8.50 19.27
C ALA A 126 -6.45 -9.60 18.53
N LYS A 127 -6.94 -10.84 18.64
CA LYS A 127 -6.36 -11.99 17.93
C LYS A 127 -6.36 -11.83 16.40
N SER A 128 -7.26 -11.02 15.86
CA SER A 128 -7.32 -10.69 14.42
C SER A 128 -6.22 -9.72 13.98
N ASP A 129 -5.69 -8.95 14.92
CA ASP A 129 -4.83 -7.80 14.63
C ASP A 129 -3.35 -8.16 14.78
N ILE A 130 -3.06 -9.40 15.21
CA ILE A 130 -1.70 -9.85 15.42
C ILE A 130 -1.58 -11.35 15.14
N ASP A 131 -0.53 -11.74 14.43
CA ASP A 131 -0.16 -13.13 14.21
C ASP A 131 1.31 -13.34 14.57
N ALA A 132 1.74 -14.58 14.80
CA ALA A 132 3.13 -14.87 15.08
C ALA A 132 3.57 -16.23 14.58
N ALA A 133 4.82 -16.28 14.12
CA ALA A 133 5.50 -17.49 13.71
C ALA A 133 6.76 -17.68 14.56
N SER A 134 6.92 -18.86 15.16
CA SER A 134 8.15 -19.24 15.85
C SER A 134 9.15 -19.82 14.84
N GLY A 135 10.34 -19.25 14.82
CA GLY A 135 11.49 -19.72 14.05
C GLY A 135 12.41 -20.65 14.86
N GLU A 136 13.51 -21.04 14.23
CA GLU A 136 14.55 -21.85 14.87
C GLU A 136 15.27 -21.07 15.99
N GLU A 137 15.88 -21.82 16.90
CA GLU A 137 16.69 -21.32 18.03
C GLU A 137 15.97 -20.39 19.02
N GLY A 138 14.66 -20.14 18.88
CA GLY A 138 13.89 -19.27 19.76
C GLY A 138 13.60 -17.89 19.17
N ALA A 139 13.95 -17.66 17.90
CA ALA A 139 13.44 -16.51 17.16
C ALA A 139 11.92 -16.59 17.03
N MET A 140 11.24 -15.47 17.18
CA MET A 140 9.80 -15.36 16.95
C MET A 140 9.56 -14.14 16.10
N VAL A 141 8.83 -14.27 15.00
CA VAL A 141 8.37 -13.19 14.14
C VAL A 141 6.92 -12.91 14.47
N ILE A 142 6.60 -11.66 14.76
CA ILE A 142 5.24 -11.23 15.07
C ILE A 142 4.80 -10.30 13.97
N LEU A 143 3.55 -10.37 13.54
CA LEU A 143 2.95 -9.60 12.49
C LEU A 143 1.79 -8.80 13.07
N GLU A 144 1.93 -7.48 13.12
CA GLU A 144 0.75 -6.62 13.31
C GLU A 144 -0.04 -6.57 12.01
N LEU A 145 -1.35 -6.82 12.09
CA LEU A 145 -2.28 -6.88 10.97
C LEU A 145 -3.32 -5.76 11.02
N THR A 146 -3.17 -4.82 11.97
CA THR A 146 -4.08 -3.69 12.13
C THR A 146 -4.14 -2.87 10.84
N VAL A 147 -5.35 -2.73 10.30
CA VAL A 147 -5.58 -1.92 9.12
C VAL A 147 -5.96 -0.51 9.54
N ASP A 148 -5.06 0.44 9.31
CA ASP A 148 -5.34 1.86 9.51
C ASP A 148 -6.02 2.49 8.28
N GLN A 149 -6.56 3.70 8.45
CA GLN A 149 -7.26 4.40 7.37
C GLN A 149 -6.33 4.71 6.18
N LYS A 150 -5.05 4.98 6.44
CA LYS A 150 -4.07 5.29 5.39
C LYS A 150 -3.80 4.08 4.51
N LEU A 151 -3.75 2.89 5.11
CA LEU A 151 -3.55 1.62 4.42
C LEU A 151 -4.78 1.24 3.59
N LEU A 152 -5.98 1.49 4.12
CA LEU A 152 -7.23 1.32 3.34
C LEU A 152 -7.24 2.20 2.11
N ASP A 153 -6.89 3.49 2.26
CA ASP A 153 -6.91 4.44 1.16
C ASP A 153 -5.83 4.08 0.11
N SER A 154 -4.62 3.74 0.53
CA SER A 154 -3.55 3.30 -0.39
C SER A 154 -3.87 1.96 -1.06
N GLY A 155 -4.59 1.06 -0.38
CA GLY A 155 -5.12 -0.17 -0.96
C GLY A 155 -6.17 0.12 -2.04
N ALA A 156 -7.11 1.01 -1.75
CA ALA A 156 -8.13 1.46 -2.70
C ALA A 156 -7.53 2.18 -3.92
N ALA A 157 -6.45 2.97 -3.74
CA ALA A 157 -5.72 3.59 -4.84
C ALA A 157 -5.10 2.53 -5.78
N ARG A 158 -4.48 1.47 -5.23
CA ARG A 158 -3.98 0.33 -6.03
C ARG A 158 -5.11 -0.41 -6.75
N GLU A 159 -6.24 -0.61 -6.07
CA GLU A 159 -7.43 -1.20 -6.69
C GLU A 159 -7.91 -0.36 -7.88
N LEU A 160 -8.00 0.96 -7.72
CA LEU A 160 -8.38 1.90 -8.77
C LEU A 160 -7.42 1.80 -9.97
N ILE A 161 -6.11 1.83 -9.75
CA ILE A 161 -5.11 1.67 -10.81
C ILE A 161 -5.33 0.36 -11.56
N ASN A 162 -5.47 -0.76 -10.83
CA ASN A 162 -5.69 -2.07 -11.44
C ASN A 162 -6.96 -2.11 -12.29
N ARG A 163 -8.04 -1.48 -11.82
CA ARG A 163 -9.28 -1.32 -12.59
C ARG A 163 -9.06 -0.49 -13.85
N MET A 164 -8.35 0.63 -13.75
CA MET A 164 -8.07 1.48 -14.92
C MET A 164 -7.25 0.74 -15.96
N GLN A 165 -6.23 -0.01 -15.54
CA GLN A 165 -5.40 -0.80 -16.44
C GLN A 165 -6.19 -1.92 -17.12
N LYS A 166 -7.15 -2.55 -16.42
CA LYS A 166 -8.09 -3.50 -17.03
C LYS A 166 -9.03 -2.82 -18.02
N LEU A 167 -9.55 -1.64 -17.67
CA LEU A 167 -10.43 -0.86 -18.53
C LEU A 167 -9.72 -0.46 -19.83
N ARG A 168 -8.47 0.01 -19.76
CA ARG A 168 -7.62 0.30 -20.95
C ARG A 168 -7.52 -0.92 -21.87
N LYS A 169 -7.18 -2.09 -21.31
CA LYS A 169 -7.06 -3.34 -22.07
C LYS A 169 -8.39 -3.76 -22.71
N SER A 170 -9.52 -3.54 -22.04
CA SER A 170 -10.84 -3.90 -22.59
C SER A 170 -11.22 -3.13 -23.85
N VAL A 171 -10.64 -1.94 -24.07
CA VAL A 171 -10.83 -1.13 -25.28
C VAL A 171 -9.59 -1.14 -26.20
N GLY A 172 -8.67 -2.10 -25.99
CA GLY A 172 -7.51 -2.30 -26.86
C GLY A 172 -6.36 -1.32 -26.68
N LEU A 173 -6.39 -0.48 -25.63
CA LEU A 173 -5.33 0.49 -25.35
C LEU A 173 -4.12 -0.18 -24.67
N GLN A 174 -2.93 0.33 -25.00
CA GLN A 174 -1.68 0.04 -24.34
C GLN A 174 -1.41 1.01 -23.19
N ALA A 175 -0.49 0.64 -22.29
CA ALA A 175 -0.11 1.49 -21.16
C ALA A 175 0.55 2.81 -21.60
N SER A 176 1.20 2.83 -22.76
CA SER A 176 1.85 4.00 -23.36
C SER A 176 0.88 4.96 -24.07
N ASP A 177 -0.37 4.55 -24.31
CA ASP A 177 -1.32 5.37 -25.07
C ASP A 177 -1.78 6.56 -24.25
N ASN A 178 -1.71 7.76 -24.83
CA ASN A 178 -2.18 8.97 -24.16
C ASN A 178 -3.70 8.96 -24.05
N ILE A 179 -4.20 9.12 -22.83
CA ILE A 179 -5.63 9.22 -22.52
C ILE A 179 -5.86 10.27 -21.44
N PHE A 180 -7.09 10.77 -21.34
CA PHE A 180 -7.53 11.48 -20.15
C PHE A 180 -8.50 10.62 -19.33
N ILE A 181 -8.34 10.69 -18.01
CA ILE A 181 -9.16 9.97 -17.04
C ILE A 181 -9.96 10.99 -16.26
N PHE A 182 -11.28 10.85 -16.34
CA PHE A 182 -12.23 11.63 -15.56
C PHE A 182 -12.88 10.75 -14.50
N PHE A 183 -13.18 11.33 -13.34
CA PHE A 183 -13.89 10.66 -12.25
C PHE A 183 -15.03 11.52 -11.70
N GLU A 184 -16.05 10.86 -11.18
CA GLU A 184 -17.10 11.50 -10.38
C GLU A 184 -17.57 10.54 -9.30
N ALA A 185 -18.14 11.08 -8.23
CA ALA A 185 -18.85 10.27 -7.25
C ALA A 185 -20.01 9.54 -7.93
N LYS A 186 -20.22 8.27 -7.58
CA LYS A 186 -21.35 7.51 -8.11
C LYS A 186 -22.67 8.18 -7.70
N ALA A 187 -23.62 8.28 -8.62
CA ALA A 187 -24.95 8.82 -8.33
C ALA A 187 -25.62 8.06 -7.17
N GLY A 188 -26.09 8.80 -6.16
CA GLY A 188 -26.70 8.21 -4.95
C GLY A 188 -25.69 7.67 -3.93
N ALA A 189 -24.38 7.91 -4.10
CA ALA A 189 -23.39 7.58 -3.09
C ALA A 189 -23.64 8.34 -1.78
N GLU A 190 -23.42 7.65 -0.66
CA GLU A 190 -23.53 8.23 0.67
C GLU A 190 -22.42 9.26 0.92
N ALA A 191 -22.66 10.20 1.85
CA ALA A 191 -21.69 11.24 2.18
C ALA A 191 -20.32 10.66 2.58
N HIS A 192 -20.33 9.52 3.30
CA HIS A 192 -19.10 8.84 3.73
C HIS A 192 -18.28 8.28 2.54
N SER A 193 -18.94 7.78 1.48
CA SER A 193 -18.25 7.31 0.27
C SER A 193 -17.56 8.46 -0.47
N ASN A 194 -18.16 9.64 -0.49
CA ASN A 194 -17.56 10.83 -1.12
C ASN A 194 -16.36 11.32 -0.32
N GLU A 195 -16.45 11.31 1.00
CA GLU A 195 -15.33 11.66 1.88
C GLU A 195 -14.16 10.69 1.71
N ALA A 196 -14.43 9.38 1.67
CA ALA A 196 -13.41 8.35 1.40
C ALA A 196 -12.73 8.55 0.04
N LEU A 197 -13.50 8.88 -1.00
CA LEU A 197 -12.97 9.18 -2.33
C LEU A 197 -12.03 10.39 -2.31
N ILE A 198 -12.46 11.51 -1.73
CA ILE A 198 -11.66 12.74 -1.66
C ILE A 198 -10.39 12.51 -0.85
N ARG A 199 -10.49 11.80 0.28
CA ARG A 199 -9.35 11.47 1.14
C ARG A 199 -8.31 10.65 0.38
N MET A 200 -8.72 9.54 -0.25
CA MET A 200 -7.86 8.68 -1.04
C MET A 200 -7.17 9.46 -2.18
N LEU A 201 -7.92 10.23 -2.96
CA LEU A 201 -7.37 10.99 -4.08
C LEU A 201 -6.32 12.01 -3.65
N LYS A 202 -6.48 12.62 -2.46
CA LYS A 202 -5.50 13.56 -1.89
C LYS A 202 -4.27 12.85 -1.32
N THR A 203 -4.47 11.73 -0.63
CA THR A 203 -3.37 11.01 0.05
C THR A 203 -2.42 10.36 -0.95
N ASP A 204 -2.94 9.78 -2.03
CA ASP A 204 -2.17 9.00 -3.01
C ASP A 204 -2.07 9.68 -4.40
N GLU A 205 -2.25 11.01 -4.48
CA GLU A 205 -2.24 11.77 -5.74
C GLU A 205 -0.98 11.52 -6.60
N THR A 206 0.19 11.59 -5.98
CA THR A 206 1.48 11.40 -6.64
C THR A 206 1.64 9.97 -7.16
N TYR A 207 1.18 8.99 -6.38
CA TYR A 207 1.20 7.58 -6.76
C TYR A 207 0.25 7.29 -7.93
N LEU A 208 -0.98 7.82 -7.88
CA LEU A 208 -1.97 7.69 -8.95
C LEU A 208 -1.46 8.30 -10.26
N LYS A 209 -0.92 9.53 -10.20
CA LYS A 209 -0.37 10.23 -11.36
C LYS A 209 0.79 9.45 -12.00
N ALA A 210 1.72 8.96 -11.18
CA ALA A 210 2.86 8.17 -11.67
C ALA A 210 2.42 6.85 -12.31
N ALA A 211 1.47 6.13 -11.69
CA ALA A 211 1.04 4.81 -12.16
C ALA A 211 0.14 4.84 -13.41
N LEU A 212 -0.68 5.88 -13.56
CA LEU A 212 -1.60 6.02 -14.69
C LEU A 212 -0.98 6.76 -15.88
N GLY A 213 0.07 7.57 -15.62
CA GLY A 213 0.73 8.40 -16.63
C GLY A 213 -0.05 9.70 -16.95
N CYS A 214 -1.11 9.99 -16.21
CA CYS A 214 -1.92 11.20 -16.37
C CYS A 214 -2.59 11.60 -15.05
N GLU A 215 -3.03 12.85 -14.97
CA GLU A 215 -3.83 13.34 -13.85
C GLU A 215 -5.29 12.87 -13.95
N LEU A 216 -5.86 12.46 -12.81
CA LEU A 216 -7.29 12.22 -12.70
C LEU A 216 -8.01 13.57 -12.54
N ARG A 217 -9.02 13.80 -13.38
CA ARG A 217 -9.78 15.05 -13.39
C ARG A 217 -11.21 14.80 -12.96
N HIS A 218 -11.81 15.73 -12.24
CA HIS A 218 -13.23 15.63 -11.93
C HIS A 218 -14.07 15.71 -13.21
N ALA A 219 -15.17 14.97 -13.31
CA ALA A 219 -16.00 14.89 -14.52
C ALA A 219 -16.60 16.25 -14.92
N SER A 220 -16.74 17.19 -13.98
CA SER A 220 -17.14 18.57 -14.30
C SER A 220 -16.16 19.33 -15.19
N MET A 221 -14.91 18.86 -15.29
CA MET A 221 -13.89 19.41 -16.20
C MET A 221 -13.88 18.69 -17.55
N MET A 222 -14.67 17.64 -17.75
CA MET A 222 -14.71 16.89 -19.01
C MET A 222 -15.40 17.74 -20.09
N PRO A 223 -14.71 18.05 -21.20
CA PRO A 223 -15.33 18.79 -22.29
C PRO A 223 -16.52 18.02 -22.89
N THR A 224 -17.54 18.75 -23.33
CA THR A 224 -18.76 18.16 -23.92
C THR A 224 -18.45 17.40 -25.23
N HIS A 225 -17.41 17.81 -25.96
CA HIS A 225 -16.91 17.17 -27.17
C HIS A 225 -15.90 16.05 -26.92
N ALA A 226 -15.58 15.72 -25.66
CA ALA A 226 -14.63 14.66 -25.36
C ALA A 226 -15.15 13.29 -25.84
N VAL A 227 -14.34 12.59 -26.63
CA VAL A 227 -14.69 11.25 -27.12
C VAL A 227 -14.45 10.23 -26.01
N LYS A 228 -15.55 9.68 -25.47
CA LYS A 228 -15.51 8.64 -24.43
C LYS A 228 -15.13 7.30 -25.04
N LEU A 229 -14.11 6.68 -24.47
CA LEU A 229 -13.61 5.36 -24.87
C LEU A 229 -14.27 4.25 -24.05
N ALA A 230 -14.31 4.44 -22.73
CA ALA A 230 -14.86 3.46 -21.80
C ALA A 230 -15.24 4.14 -20.48
N SER A 231 -16.18 3.55 -19.75
CA SER A 231 -16.51 3.96 -18.39
C SER A 231 -16.66 2.74 -17.49
N ASP A 232 -16.31 2.88 -16.22
CA ASP A 232 -16.49 1.85 -15.20
C ASP A 232 -17.02 2.49 -13.91
N ALA A 233 -18.03 1.87 -13.30
CA ALA A 233 -18.60 2.29 -12.04
C ALA A 233 -18.24 1.27 -10.96
N SER A 234 -17.55 1.71 -9.92
CA SER A 234 -16.99 0.80 -8.92
C SER A 234 -17.12 1.34 -7.50
N THR A 235 -17.13 0.42 -6.55
CA THR A 235 -16.95 0.70 -5.13
C THR A 235 -15.65 0.02 -4.70
N LEU A 236 -14.77 0.78 -4.06
CA LEU A 236 -13.43 0.36 -3.66
C LEU A 236 -13.43 -0.19 -2.23
N SER A 237 -12.35 -0.87 -1.85
CA SER A 237 -12.17 -1.46 -0.52
C SER A 237 -12.29 -0.49 0.66
N ASN A 238 -12.05 0.81 0.46
CA ASN A 238 -12.19 1.84 1.49
C ASN A 238 -13.60 2.45 1.57
N GLY A 239 -14.58 1.93 0.82
CA GLY A 239 -15.94 2.43 0.78
C GLY A 239 -16.19 3.59 -0.20
N ALA A 240 -15.15 4.08 -0.89
CA ALA A 240 -15.30 5.07 -1.95
C ALA A 240 -16.10 4.48 -3.12
N SER A 241 -17.06 5.24 -3.65
CA SER A 241 -17.84 4.83 -4.81
C SER A 241 -17.76 5.88 -5.91
N LEU A 242 -17.25 5.49 -7.07
CA LEU A 242 -16.96 6.40 -8.17
C LEU A 242 -17.31 5.80 -9.52
N MET A 243 -17.57 6.69 -10.48
CA MET A 243 -17.54 6.40 -11.90
C MET A 243 -16.27 6.99 -12.49
N VAL A 244 -15.56 6.20 -13.27
CA VAL A 244 -14.44 6.65 -14.09
C VAL A 244 -14.82 6.65 -15.56
N THR A 245 -14.27 7.58 -16.32
CA THR A 245 -14.42 7.63 -17.78
C THR A 245 -13.07 7.90 -18.43
N LEU A 246 -12.67 7.01 -19.33
CA LEU A 246 -11.51 7.18 -20.19
C LEU A 246 -11.95 7.90 -21.45
N THR A 247 -11.16 8.87 -21.90
CA THR A 247 -11.41 9.62 -23.12
C THR A 247 -10.15 9.74 -23.96
N LEU A 248 -10.32 9.97 -25.25
CA LEU A 248 -9.22 10.44 -26.09
C LEU A 248 -8.75 11.82 -25.59
N PRO A 249 -7.44 12.12 -25.65
CA PRO A 249 -6.94 13.46 -25.40
C PRO A 249 -7.62 14.47 -26.32
N CYS A 250 -8.07 15.57 -25.75
CA CYS A 250 -8.75 16.63 -26.48
C CYS A 250 -8.38 18.00 -25.91
N VAL A 251 -8.45 19.03 -26.76
CA VAL A 251 -8.26 20.40 -26.31
C VAL A 251 -9.43 20.85 -25.45
N PHE A 252 -9.13 21.60 -24.40
CA PHE A 252 -10.15 22.22 -23.57
C PHE A 252 -10.40 23.62 -24.10
N LEU A 253 -11.65 23.94 -24.40
CA LEU A 253 -12.04 25.22 -24.96
C LEU A 253 -12.73 26.05 -23.87
N ASN A 254 -12.30 27.30 -23.74
CA ASN A 254 -12.99 28.30 -22.93
C ASN A 254 -14.02 29.01 -23.81
N GLU A 255 -15.25 28.49 -23.82
CA GLU A 255 -16.32 28.99 -24.70
C GLU A 255 -16.52 30.51 -24.59
N ARG A 256 -16.36 31.08 -23.40
CA ARG A 256 -16.53 32.52 -23.17
C ARG A 256 -15.41 33.34 -23.82
N ALA A 257 -14.16 32.95 -23.61
CA ALA A 257 -13.02 33.65 -24.19
C ALA A 257 -12.99 33.48 -25.72
N LEU A 258 -13.30 32.27 -26.20
CA LEU A 258 -13.40 31.97 -27.62
C LEU A 258 -14.47 32.81 -28.32
N LEU A 259 -15.63 32.99 -27.69
CA LEU A 259 -16.69 33.86 -28.20
C LEU A 259 -16.23 35.32 -28.32
N LEU A 260 -15.46 35.82 -27.35
CA LEU A 260 -14.90 37.17 -27.38
C LEU A 260 -13.86 37.33 -28.50
N ALA A 261 -12.97 36.36 -28.66
CA ALA A 261 -11.98 36.32 -29.76
C ALA A 261 -12.66 36.27 -31.14
N CYS A 262 -13.86 35.69 -31.22
CA CYS A 262 -14.69 35.63 -32.43
C CYS A 262 -15.64 36.84 -32.57
N GLU A 263 -15.33 37.99 -31.96
CA GLU A 263 -16.15 39.22 -32.04
C GLU A 263 -17.60 39.04 -31.58
N ASN A 264 -17.84 38.14 -30.62
CA ASN A 264 -19.16 37.71 -30.15
C ASN A 264 -20.06 37.03 -31.20
N SER A 265 -19.48 36.60 -32.32
CA SER A 265 -20.19 35.82 -33.34
C SER A 265 -20.27 34.34 -32.93
N LYS A 266 -21.50 33.86 -32.67
CA LYS A 266 -21.75 32.46 -32.31
C LYS A 266 -21.40 31.49 -33.44
N ASP A 267 -21.71 31.86 -34.68
CA ASP A 267 -21.47 31.02 -35.84
C ASP A 267 -19.96 30.85 -36.07
N LEU A 268 -19.20 31.94 -35.97
CA LEU A 268 -17.74 31.90 -36.09
C LEU A 268 -17.11 31.10 -34.94
N SER A 269 -17.54 31.33 -33.70
CA SER A 269 -17.05 30.59 -32.53
C SER A 269 -17.32 29.09 -32.63
N ALA A 270 -18.52 28.69 -33.07
CA ALA A 270 -18.87 27.29 -33.28
C ALA A 270 -18.02 26.65 -34.40
N ALA A 271 -17.80 27.38 -35.50
CA ALA A 271 -16.99 26.89 -36.61
C ALA A 271 -15.50 26.77 -36.23
N VAL A 272 -14.94 27.75 -35.51
CA VAL A 272 -13.58 27.68 -34.95
C VAL A 272 -13.45 26.51 -33.97
N SER A 273 -14.42 26.33 -33.07
CA SER A 273 -14.45 25.19 -32.14
C SER A 273 -14.43 23.86 -32.89
N ALA A 274 -15.27 23.72 -33.92
CA ALA A 274 -15.34 22.51 -34.75
C ALA A 274 -14.00 22.21 -35.43
N VAL A 275 -13.32 23.24 -35.96
CA VAL A 275 -11.98 23.08 -36.53
C VAL A 275 -10.99 22.59 -35.47
N MET A 276 -10.93 23.23 -34.30
CA MET A 276 -10.02 22.82 -33.22
C MET A 276 -10.26 21.38 -32.75
N ILE A 277 -11.53 20.98 -32.60
CA ILE A 277 -11.91 19.64 -32.15
C ILE A 277 -11.56 18.58 -33.20
N SER A 278 -11.58 18.93 -34.49
CA SER A 278 -11.27 18.01 -35.58
C SER A 278 -9.78 17.77 -35.80
N GLN A 279 -8.89 18.59 -35.22
CA GLN A 279 -7.45 18.43 -35.38
C GLN A 279 -6.89 17.30 -34.51
N ASP A 280 -5.80 16.68 -34.97
CA ASP A 280 -5.05 15.74 -34.15
C ASP A 280 -4.45 16.45 -32.94
N PHE A 281 -4.76 15.95 -31.73
CA PHE A 281 -4.36 16.57 -30.48
C PHE A 281 -2.84 16.74 -30.34
N THR A 282 -2.07 15.74 -30.78
CA THR A 282 -0.62 15.73 -30.60
C THR A 282 0.07 16.66 -31.58
N ALA A 283 -0.38 16.66 -32.84
CA ALA A 283 0.06 17.60 -33.86
C ALA A 283 -0.27 19.04 -33.47
N MET A 284 -1.50 19.30 -33.03
CA MET A 284 -1.94 20.63 -32.62
C MET A 284 -1.12 21.13 -31.43
N ARG A 285 -0.90 20.31 -30.39
CA ARG A 285 -0.06 20.68 -29.25
C ARG A 285 1.38 21.00 -29.65
N ALA A 286 1.97 20.20 -30.53
CA ALA A 286 3.33 20.43 -31.01
C ALA A 286 3.44 21.71 -31.85
N ASP A 287 2.40 22.04 -32.63
CA ASP A 287 2.34 23.26 -33.43
C ASP A 287 2.20 24.51 -32.54
N THR A 288 1.29 24.49 -31.56
CA THR A 288 1.12 25.58 -30.60
C THR A 288 2.41 25.90 -29.84
N GLN A 289 3.16 24.87 -29.44
CA GLN A 289 4.45 25.05 -28.77
C GLN A 289 5.49 25.73 -29.66
N LYS A 290 5.53 25.42 -30.96
CA LYS A 290 6.41 26.10 -31.94
C LYS A 290 6.01 27.55 -32.17
N HIS A 291 4.71 27.83 -32.08
CA HIS A 291 4.13 29.17 -32.24
C HIS A 291 3.92 29.90 -30.92
N ASN A 292 4.74 29.58 -29.92
CA ASN A 292 4.83 30.33 -28.66
C ASN A 292 3.49 30.47 -27.92
N GLY A 293 2.66 29.41 -27.98
CA GLY A 293 1.34 29.37 -27.34
C GLY A 293 0.19 29.83 -28.24
N THR A 294 0.40 30.05 -29.54
CA THR A 294 -0.65 30.58 -30.43
C THR A 294 -1.08 29.60 -31.52
N ILE A 295 -2.36 29.64 -31.89
CA ILE A 295 -2.92 28.95 -33.05
C ILE A 295 -3.72 29.97 -33.87
N THR A 296 -3.50 30.00 -35.18
CA THR A 296 -4.29 30.83 -36.10
C THR A 296 -5.19 29.94 -36.95
N ILE A 297 -6.49 30.22 -36.91
CA ILE A 297 -7.52 29.45 -37.61
C ILE A 297 -8.22 30.36 -38.61
N ASN A 298 -8.32 29.91 -39.86
CA ASN A 298 -9.07 30.60 -40.90
C ASN A 298 -10.39 29.87 -41.16
N VAL A 299 -11.50 30.56 -40.96
CA VAL A 299 -12.85 30.06 -41.22
C VAL A 299 -13.60 31.11 -42.05
N ASP A 300 -14.13 30.71 -43.20
CA ASP A 300 -14.93 31.57 -44.08
C ASP A 300 -14.26 32.92 -44.43
N GLY A 301 -12.93 32.91 -44.59
CA GLY A 301 -12.14 34.11 -44.92
C GLY A 301 -11.84 35.02 -43.72
N ARG A 302 -12.29 34.66 -42.52
CA ARG A 302 -11.93 35.34 -41.27
C ARG A 302 -10.80 34.59 -40.58
N THR A 303 -9.78 35.32 -40.18
CA THR A 303 -8.63 34.77 -39.45
C THR A 303 -8.79 35.10 -37.97
N VAL A 304 -8.82 34.06 -37.13
CA VAL A 304 -8.90 34.18 -35.68
C VAL A 304 -7.62 33.61 -35.08
N THR A 305 -6.94 34.39 -34.25
CA THR A 305 -5.75 33.95 -33.50
C THR A 305 -6.14 33.70 -32.06
N LEU A 306 -5.82 32.52 -31.56
CA LEU A 306 -6.12 32.06 -30.21
C LEU A 306 -4.83 31.83 -29.44
N HIS A 307 -4.89 31.98 -28.12
CA HIS A 307 -3.78 31.85 -27.18
C HIS A 307 -4.06 30.72 -26.18
N GLU A 308 -3.05 29.87 -25.98
CA GLU A 308 -3.05 28.83 -24.96
C GLU A 308 -3.10 29.48 -23.57
N GLY A 309 -4.03 29.04 -22.74
CA GLY A 309 -4.33 29.58 -21.41
C GLY A 309 -5.45 30.63 -21.40
N GLU A 310 -5.85 31.17 -22.55
CA GLU A 310 -6.97 32.13 -22.66
C GLU A 310 -8.21 31.47 -23.29
N GLU A 311 -8.16 31.19 -24.60
CA GLU A 311 -9.28 30.57 -25.32
C GLU A 311 -9.26 29.04 -25.32
N PHE A 312 -8.08 28.44 -25.17
CA PHE A 312 -7.93 26.99 -25.14
C PHE A 312 -6.76 26.56 -24.26
N MET A 313 -6.72 25.28 -23.87
CA MET A 313 -5.59 24.70 -23.15
C MET A 313 -5.40 23.21 -23.45
N PHE A 314 -4.15 22.76 -23.36
CA PHE A 314 -3.77 21.35 -23.35
C PHE A 314 -3.53 20.91 -21.91
N PRO A 315 -4.43 20.12 -21.31
CA PRO A 315 -4.32 19.75 -19.91
C PRO A 315 -3.29 18.63 -19.66
#